data_AF-A0A8T5M8Q9-F1
#
_entry.id   AF-A0A8T5M8Q9-F1
#
_cell.length_a   1.000
_cell.length_b   1.000
_cell.length_c   1.000
_cell.angle_alpha   90.00
_cell.angle_beta   90.00
_cell.angle_gamma   90.00
#
_symmetry.space_group_name_H-M   'P 1'
#
loop_
_entity.id
_entity.type
_entity.pdbx_description
1 polymer ?
#
loop_
_entity_poly.entity_id
_entity_poly.type
_entity_poly.pdbx_seq_one_letter_code
_entity_poly.pdbx_strand_id
1 'polypeptide(L)'
;MKLLQNKPAQAGAVGIVLVALAVIVLAILLMFSISSLFTTDDSSSDDKKSHSANFIENLTSFVNTPSPSSGCPVTSGPDLDNDKIIDQCDNCPDHYNPEQLDIDLDGIGDNCDDFIDRQFGSGGGDDDDNDKEEDEEEEIECSFDEECGEDGFTGELFCTGEDVTQEFIDFTCQNPGTEDSVCNNETTVELIEECSFDCSEGECIGECETNQDCGTDGPVGELFCSDKDVMQSFEIFTCNDAGTPNSYCSSELLDQISETCEDLCIGGSCVDVECFDNEDCDDSNPETEDICHSPGLPESFCTNEPIECFVDEDCGTDGFIGDPF
;
A
#
# COMPACT_ATOMS: atom_id res chain seq x y z
N MET A 1 62.53 16.18 -18.90
CA MET A 1 61.75 15.92 -20.13
C MET A 1 60.32 15.60 -19.71
N LYS A 2 59.35 16.47 -20.01
CA LYS A 2 57.92 16.23 -19.73
C LYS A 2 57.33 15.54 -20.96
N LEU A 3 56.90 14.30 -20.82
CA LEU A 3 56.01 13.64 -21.79
C LEU A 3 54.57 13.90 -21.38
N LEU A 4 53.85 14.60 -22.26
CA LEU A 4 52.41 14.78 -22.24
C LEU A 4 51.75 13.47 -22.67
N GLN A 5 50.91 12.89 -21.83
CA GLN A 5 49.89 11.93 -22.27
C GLN A 5 48.50 12.57 -22.18
N ASN A 6 47.81 12.55 -23.31
CA ASN A 6 46.44 13.04 -23.51
C ASN A 6 45.43 12.15 -22.77
N LYS A 7 44.54 12.75 -21.97
CA LYS A 7 43.27 12.13 -21.57
C LYS A 7 42.25 12.25 -22.72
N PRO A 8 41.50 11.19 -23.07
CA PRO A 8 40.38 11.30 -23.99
C PRO A 8 39.20 12.06 -23.35
N ALA A 9 38.62 12.99 -24.11
CA ALA A 9 37.47 13.78 -23.71
C ALA A 9 36.20 12.92 -23.60
N GLN A 10 35.58 12.94 -22.43
CA GLN A 10 34.26 12.38 -22.16
C GLN A 10 33.19 13.23 -22.85
N ALA A 11 32.86 12.90 -24.09
CA ALA A 11 31.71 13.43 -24.82
C ALA A 11 30.67 12.30 -24.94
N GLY A 12 29.74 12.19 -23.99
CA GLY A 12 28.75 11.10 -24.02
C GLY A 12 27.52 11.22 -23.11
N ALA A 13 27.49 12.09 -22.11
CA ALA A 13 26.37 12.13 -21.16
C ALA A 13 25.25 13.12 -21.54
N VAL A 14 25.57 14.23 -22.21
CA VAL A 14 24.60 15.32 -22.46
C VAL A 14 23.60 14.99 -23.57
N GLY A 15 24.00 14.18 -24.56
CA GLY A 15 23.14 13.79 -25.68
C GLY A 15 22.01 12.83 -25.28
N ILE A 16 22.28 11.91 -24.34
CA ILE A 16 21.31 10.89 -23.92
C ILE A 16 20.18 11.51 -23.08
N VAL A 17 20.50 12.49 -22.23
CA VAL A 17 19.50 13.19 -21.41
C VAL A 17 18.54 14.01 -22.28
N LEU A 18 19.03 14.64 -23.35
CA LEU A 18 18.18 15.41 -24.27
C LEU A 18 17.26 14.51 -25.10
N VAL A 19 17.72 13.31 -25.50
CA VAL A 19 16.87 12.34 -26.21
C VAL A 19 15.81 11.77 -25.28
N ALA A 20 16.14 11.46 -24.02
CA ALA A 20 15.18 10.96 -23.04
C ALA A 20 14.07 11.98 -22.74
N LEU A 21 14.43 13.26 -22.54
CA LEU A 21 13.44 14.32 -22.30
C LEU A 21 12.54 14.56 -23.51
N ALA A 22 13.08 14.47 -24.73
CA ALA A 22 12.27 14.60 -25.95
C ALA A 22 11.25 13.45 -26.12
N VAL A 23 11.63 12.21 -25.76
CA VAL A 23 10.73 11.04 -25.81
C VAL A 23 9.61 11.15 -24.78
N ILE A 24 9.92 11.62 -23.56
CA ILE A 24 8.92 11.82 -22.50
C ILE A 24 7.92 12.92 -22.88
N VAL A 25 8.37 14.05 -23.44
CA VAL A 25 7.48 15.12 -23.90
C VAL A 25 6.60 14.66 -25.06
N LEU A 26 7.13 13.85 -26.00
CA LEU A 26 6.33 13.28 -27.10
C LEU A 26 5.26 12.30 -26.59
N ALA A 27 5.59 11.47 -25.59
CA ALA A 27 4.65 10.53 -24.98
C ALA A 27 3.51 11.24 -24.22
N ILE A 28 3.83 12.32 -23.50
CA ILE A 28 2.82 13.13 -22.78
C ILE A 28 1.88 13.82 -23.77
N LEU A 29 2.39 14.39 -24.87
CA LEU A 29 1.56 15.01 -25.91
C LEU A 29 0.66 14.01 -26.65
N LEU A 30 1.11 12.76 -26.81
CA LEU A 30 0.28 11.68 -27.36
C LEU A 30 -0.82 11.27 -26.38
N MET A 31 -0.54 11.15 -25.07
CA MET A 31 -1.54 10.83 -24.04
C MET A 31 -2.68 11.85 -23.96
N PHE A 32 -2.39 13.15 -24.09
CA PHE A 32 -3.43 14.20 -24.12
C PHE A 32 -4.28 14.20 -25.40
N SER A 33 -3.82 13.54 -26.47
CA SER A 33 -4.55 13.46 -27.74
C SER A 33 -5.55 12.30 -27.80
N ILE A 34 -5.44 11.30 -26.92
CA ILE A 34 -6.28 10.09 -26.91
C ILE A 34 -7.51 10.21 -26.01
N SER A 35 -7.56 11.20 -25.11
CA SER A 35 -8.71 11.45 -24.23
C SER A 35 -9.93 12.06 -24.92
N SER A 36 -9.86 12.34 -26.23
CA SER A 36 -10.98 12.85 -27.03
C SER A 36 -11.62 11.79 -27.95
N LEU A 37 -11.23 10.51 -27.81
CA LEU A 37 -11.65 9.45 -28.73
C LEU A 37 -12.20 8.20 -28.02
N PHE A 38 -12.94 8.36 -26.93
CA PHE A 38 -13.75 7.27 -26.37
C PHE A 38 -15.10 7.83 -25.88
N THR A 39 -15.99 8.08 -26.83
CA THR A 39 -17.44 7.99 -26.59
C THR A 39 -17.90 6.73 -27.30
N THR A 40 -18.11 5.65 -26.56
CA THR A 40 -18.76 4.46 -27.08
C THR A 40 -20.24 4.76 -27.26
N ASP A 41 -20.64 4.99 -28.51
CA ASP A 41 -22.01 4.73 -28.97
C ASP A 41 -22.23 3.22 -28.91
N ASP A 42 -23.11 2.77 -28.02
CA ASP A 42 -23.68 1.42 -28.11
C ASP A 42 -25.19 1.53 -28.27
N SER A 43 -25.66 1.13 -29.46
CA SER A 43 -27.08 1.02 -29.78
C SER A 43 -27.29 -0.25 -30.58
N SER A 44 -28.13 -1.14 -30.02
CA SER A 44 -28.89 -2.25 -30.64
C SER A 44 -28.79 -3.52 -29.78
N SER A 45 -29.71 -3.81 -28.86
CA SER A 45 -31.14 -4.21 -28.98
C SER A 45 -31.34 -5.70 -28.67
N ASP A 46 -32.12 -5.99 -27.60
CA ASP A 46 -33.17 -7.02 -27.54
C ASP A 46 -33.90 -7.02 -26.16
N ASP A 47 -35.02 -6.28 -26.09
CA ASP A 47 -36.35 -6.67 -25.59
C ASP A 47 -36.54 -7.55 -24.31
N LYS A 48 -36.98 -6.96 -23.18
CA LYS A 48 -38.41 -6.81 -22.77
C LYS A 48 -38.66 -6.44 -21.28
N LYS A 49 -39.35 -5.28 -21.13
CA LYS A 49 -40.56 -5.03 -20.31
C LYS A 49 -40.44 -4.77 -18.79
N SER A 50 -40.40 -3.48 -18.44
CA SER A 50 -41.21 -2.92 -17.36
C SER A 50 -41.50 -1.44 -17.64
N HIS A 51 -42.77 -1.04 -17.56
CA HIS A 51 -43.23 0.33 -17.71
C HIS A 51 -42.98 1.10 -16.40
N SER A 52 -42.30 2.24 -16.46
CA SER A 52 -42.94 3.54 -16.22
C SER A 52 -41.94 4.66 -16.46
N ALA A 53 -42.43 5.73 -17.06
CA ALA A 53 -41.64 6.84 -17.58
C ALA A 53 -41.20 7.81 -16.46
N ASN A 54 -39.95 8.26 -16.55
CA ASN A 54 -39.45 9.44 -15.87
C ASN A 54 -40.24 10.68 -16.33
N PHE A 55 -40.87 11.38 -15.39
CA PHE A 55 -41.47 12.69 -15.59
C PHE A 55 -41.15 13.58 -14.37
N ILE A 56 -40.27 14.54 -14.64
CA ILE A 56 -40.09 15.83 -13.95
C ILE A 56 -39.29 15.88 -12.63
N GLU A 57 -38.19 16.64 -12.70
CA GLU A 57 -37.60 17.43 -11.62
C GLU A 57 -38.68 18.23 -10.86
N ASN A 58 -39.01 17.85 -9.63
CA ASN A 58 -39.59 18.81 -8.67
C ASN A 58 -39.54 18.27 -7.23
N LEU A 59 -38.39 18.42 -6.58
CA LEU A 59 -38.25 18.25 -5.13
C LEU A 59 -38.21 19.62 -4.44
N THR A 60 -39.13 20.49 -4.82
CA THR A 60 -39.50 21.68 -4.04
C THR A 60 -41.02 21.86 -4.13
N SER A 61 -41.69 21.87 -2.98
CA SER A 61 -43.12 22.17 -2.74
C SER A 61 -44.11 20.99 -2.62
N PHE A 62 -43.93 20.15 -1.60
CA PHE A 62 -45.08 19.61 -0.87
C PHE A 62 -45.17 20.28 0.50
N VAL A 63 -45.37 21.59 0.48
CA VAL A 63 -46.18 22.22 1.51
C VAL A 63 -47.60 22.06 0.97
N ASN A 64 -48.28 20.99 1.35
CA ASN A 64 -49.73 20.91 1.19
C ASN A 64 -50.34 21.87 2.20
N THR A 65 -50.27 23.17 1.91
CA THR A 65 -51.27 24.10 2.43
C THR A 65 -52.51 23.90 1.56
N PRO A 66 -53.64 23.44 2.11
CA PRO A 66 -54.91 23.65 1.44
C PRO A 66 -55.12 25.17 1.38
N SER A 67 -54.94 25.73 0.18
CA SER A 67 -55.39 27.09 -0.11
C SER A 67 -56.89 27.16 0.19
N PRO A 68 -57.37 28.20 0.90
CA PRO A 68 -58.79 28.37 1.17
C PRO A 68 -59.50 28.40 -0.18
N SER A 69 -60.53 27.58 -0.31
CA SER A 69 -61.35 27.47 -1.51
C SER A 69 -61.71 28.87 -2.01
N SER A 70 -61.16 29.23 -3.17
CA SER A 70 -61.64 30.23 -4.12
C SER A 70 -62.80 31.11 -3.63
N GLY A 71 -62.48 32.14 -2.82
CA GLY A 71 -63.51 33.08 -2.37
C GLY A 71 -63.17 34.05 -1.25
N CYS A 72 -61.95 34.06 -0.71
CA CYS A 72 -61.59 34.93 0.43
C CYS A 72 -60.83 36.20 0.01
N PRO A 73 -61.49 37.34 -0.26
CA PRO A 73 -60.82 38.63 -0.37
C PRO A 73 -60.58 39.20 1.03
N VAL A 74 -59.37 39.02 1.58
CA VAL A 74 -59.03 39.57 2.90
C VAL A 74 -58.25 40.86 2.78
N THR A 75 -58.69 41.92 3.47
CA THR A 75 -57.79 42.72 4.33
C THR A 75 -58.50 43.38 5.53
N SER A 76 -59.75 43.03 5.88
CA SER A 76 -60.34 43.47 7.17
C SER A 76 -61.52 42.60 7.61
N GLY A 77 -61.30 41.81 8.66
CA GLY A 77 -62.29 41.00 9.36
C GLY A 77 -61.82 40.73 10.80
N PRO A 78 -62.69 40.26 11.70
CA PRO A 78 -62.27 39.72 12.98
C PRO A 78 -61.37 38.49 12.78
N ASP A 79 -60.44 38.33 13.71
CA ASP A 79 -59.50 37.23 13.86
C ASP A 79 -59.57 36.91 15.37
N LEU A 80 -60.37 35.90 15.72
CA LEU A 80 -60.80 35.62 17.08
C LEU A 80 -59.68 34.96 17.90
N ASP A 81 -58.88 34.10 17.28
CA ASP A 81 -57.80 33.34 17.92
C ASP A 81 -56.40 33.97 17.72
N ASN A 82 -56.29 34.99 16.87
CA ASN A 82 -55.11 35.77 16.53
C ASN A 82 -54.02 34.97 15.78
N ASP A 83 -54.41 34.01 14.95
CA ASP A 83 -53.50 33.19 14.13
C ASP A 83 -53.05 33.87 12.83
N LYS A 84 -53.64 35.05 12.53
CA LYS A 84 -53.44 35.92 11.35
C LYS A 84 -54.26 35.52 10.12
N ILE A 85 -55.15 34.56 10.25
CA ILE A 85 -56.22 34.24 9.31
C ILE A 85 -57.51 34.84 9.87
N ILE A 86 -58.36 35.42 9.02
CA ILE A 86 -59.63 35.97 9.51
C ILE A 86 -60.64 34.83 9.69
N ASP A 87 -61.56 34.94 10.65
CA ASP A 87 -62.54 33.91 11.01
C ASP A 87 -63.32 33.30 9.81
N GLN A 88 -63.45 34.05 8.71
CA GLN A 88 -64.18 33.61 7.51
C GLN A 88 -63.36 32.70 6.58
N CYS A 89 -62.06 32.66 6.77
CA CYS A 89 -61.09 31.96 5.93
C CYS A 89 -60.23 30.99 6.74
N ASP A 90 -60.51 30.91 8.04
CA ASP A 90 -59.83 30.09 9.02
C ASP A 90 -60.59 28.76 9.15
N ASN A 91 -59.90 27.64 8.94
CA ASN A 91 -60.46 26.31 9.12
C ASN A 91 -60.64 25.93 10.61
N CYS A 92 -60.14 26.76 11.55
CA CYS A 92 -60.37 26.68 12.99
C CYS A 92 -60.54 28.06 13.66
N PRO A 93 -61.67 28.78 13.46
CA PRO A 93 -61.83 30.19 13.86
C PRO A 93 -61.65 30.53 15.35
N ASP A 94 -61.57 29.55 16.25
CA ASP A 94 -61.36 29.74 17.69
C ASP A 94 -60.11 29.02 18.24
N HIS A 95 -59.31 28.38 17.38
CA HIS A 95 -58.13 27.61 17.78
C HIS A 95 -56.90 27.95 16.93
N TYR A 96 -55.96 28.71 17.53
CA TYR A 96 -54.75 29.19 16.87
C TYR A 96 -54.06 28.11 16.02
N ASN A 97 -54.12 28.25 14.69
CA ASN A 97 -53.52 27.32 13.73
C ASN A 97 -53.04 28.00 12.43
N PRO A 98 -51.96 28.81 12.50
CA PRO A 98 -51.47 29.62 11.36
C PRO A 98 -51.12 28.81 10.10
N GLU A 99 -50.80 27.53 10.27
CA GLU A 99 -50.44 26.61 9.21
C GLU A 99 -51.65 26.05 8.45
N GLN A 100 -52.87 26.17 9.00
CA GLN A 100 -54.15 25.76 8.40
C GLN A 100 -54.09 24.31 7.85
N LEU A 101 -53.48 23.41 8.63
CA LEU A 101 -53.42 21.99 8.30
C LEU A 101 -54.83 21.38 8.38
N ASP A 102 -55.12 20.52 7.42
CA ASP A 102 -56.40 19.80 7.23
C ASP A 102 -56.03 18.53 6.44
N ILE A 103 -55.67 17.47 7.16
CA ILE A 103 -55.08 16.25 6.58
C ILE A 103 -56.10 15.46 5.77
N ASP A 104 -57.35 15.38 6.25
CA ASP A 104 -58.40 14.61 5.60
C ASP A 104 -59.20 15.41 4.54
N LEU A 105 -58.94 16.73 4.47
CA LEU A 105 -59.45 17.69 3.49
C LEU A 105 -60.97 17.90 3.59
N ASP A 106 -61.54 17.81 4.78
CA ASP A 106 -62.96 18.01 5.03
C ASP A 106 -63.35 19.49 5.23
N GLY A 107 -62.35 20.38 5.38
CA GLY A 107 -62.50 21.82 5.57
C GLY A 107 -62.49 22.28 7.03
N ILE A 108 -62.34 21.36 7.99
CA ILE A 108 -62.09 21.63 9.41
C ILE A 108 -60.58 21.42 9.66
N GLY A 109 -59.93 22.34 10.36
CA GLY A 109 -58.49 22.20 10.60
C GLY A 109 -58.17 21.16 11.67
N ASP A 110 -56.99 20.54 11.56
CA ASP A 110 -56.53 19.49 12.48
C ASP A 110 -56.54 19.94 13.96
N ASN A 111 -56.44 21.24 14.23
CA ASN A 111 -56.44 21.79 15.59
C ASN A 111 -57.83 21.85 16.23
N CYS A 112 -58.89 21.75 15.45
CA CYS A 112 -60.29 21.82 15.90
C CYS A 112 -61.16 20.68 15.35
N ASP A 113 -60.57 19.73 14.63
CA ASP A 113 -61.21 18.49 14.24
C ASP A 113 -60.92 17.37 15.25
N ASP A 114 -61.98 16.78 15.80
CA ASP A 114 -61.89 15.63 16.70
C ASP A 114 -61.59 14.32 15.92
N PHE A 115 -61.64 14.33 14.57
CA PHE A 115 -61.60 13.14 13.72
C PHE A 115 -60.63 13.22 12.53
N ILE A 116 -59.40 13.64 12.81
CA ILE A 116 -58.29 13.91 11.86
C ILE A 116 -57.96 12.73 10.89
N ASP A 117 -58.40 11.50 11.18
CA ASP A 117 -58.03 10.27 10.44
C ASP A 117 -59.19 9.67 9.63
N ARG A 118 -60.21 10.44 9.25
CA ARG A 118 -61.33 9.90 8.44
C ARG A 118 -61.03 9.89 6.94
N GLN A 119 -59.90 9.30 6.55
CA GLN A 119 -59.70 8.89 5.17
C GLN A 119 -59.95 7.39 4.99
N PHE A 120 -61.04 7.08 4.28
CA PHE A 120 -61.44 5.78 3.70
C PHE A 120 -62.37 4.86 4.51
N GLY A 121 -63.64 5.26 4.63
CA GLY A 121 -64.74 4.34 4.96
C GLY A 121 -66.05 4.75 4.29
N SER A 122 -66.47 4.00 3.27
CA SER A 122 -67.74 4.24 2.58
C SER A 122 -68.94 3.99 3.50
N GLY A 123 -69.83 4.99 3.60
CA GLY A 123 -71.28 4.82 3.69
C GLY A 123 -71.88 3.89 4.75
N GLY A 124 -72.41 4.51 5.81
CA GLY A 124 -73.79 4.31 6.26
C GLY A 124 -74.20 2.96 6.86
N GLY A 125 -74.60 3.02 8.12
CA GLY A 125 -75.80 2.33 8.60
C GLY A 125 -75.56 1.03 9.36
N ASP A 126 -76.15 1.05 10.54
CA ASP A 126 -76.78 -0.06 11.24
C ASP A 126 -75.98 -0.68 12.40
N ASP A 127 -76.70 -0.63 13.52
CA ASP A 127 -76.45 -1.23 14.81
C ASP A 127 -76.21 -2.74 14.72
N ASP A 128 -75.62 -3.26 15.80
CA ASP A 128 -75.44 -4.69 16.12
C ASP A 128 -74.30 -5.38 15.37
N ASP A 129 -73.13 -5.48 16.01
CA ASP A 129 -72.59 -6.79 16.36
C ASP A 129 -71.59 -6.70 17.51
N ASN A 130 -71.98 -7.35 18.59
CA ASN A 130 -71.13 -7.72 19.70
C ASN A 130 -70.33 -8.97 19.27
N ASP A 131 -69.29 -8.77 18.47
CA ASP A 131 -68.21 -9.73 18.31
C ASP A 131 -66.90 -9.04 18.68
N LYS A 132 -66.51 -9.23 19.94
CA LYS A 132 -65.09 -9.32 20.27
C LYS A 132 -64.62 -10.67 19.72
N GLU A 133 -64.37 -10.74 18.43
CA GLU A 133 -63.29 -11.60 17.99
C GLU A 133 -62.03 -10.82 18.34
N GLU A 134 -61.35 -11.28 19.38
CA GLU A 134 -59.93 -11.02 19.53
C GLU A 134 -59.30 -11.66 18.30
N ASP A 135 -59.18 -10.90 17.22
CA ASP A 135 -58.22 -11.17 16.16
C ASP A 135 -56.87 -11.13 16.88
N GLU A 136 -56.44 -12.28 17.39
CA GLU A 136 -55.02 -12.56 17.60
C GLU A 136 -54.42 -12.45 16.19
N GLU A 137 -53.98 -11.25 15.81
CA GLU A 137 -53.09 -11.11 14.67
C GLU A 137 -51.88 -11.98 15.01
N GLU A 138 -51.85 -13.17 14.43
CA GLU A 138 -50.76 -14.10 14.62
C GLU A 138 -49.51 -13.46 14.01
N GLU A 139 -48.67 -12.91 14.88
CA GLU A 139 -47.50 -12.14 14.48
C GLU A 139 -46.49 -13.09 13.83
N ILE A 140 -46.42 -13.05 12.49
CA ILE A 140 -45.31 -13.61 11.73
C ILE A 140 -44.07 -12.80 12.10
N GLU A 141 -43.12 -13.43 12.78
CA GLU A 141 -41.85 -12.82 13.21
C GLU A 141 -40.97 -12.43 12.02
N CYS A 142 -40.90 -13.29 10.99
CA CYS A 142 -40.16 -12.99 9.76
C CYS A 142 -40.72 -13.69 8.51
N SER A 143 -40.69 -12.99 7.37
CA SER A 143 -41.08 -13.48 6.04
C SER A 143 -39.89 -13.62 5.08
N PHE A 144 -38.79 -12.94 5.37
CA PHE A 144 -37.52 -13.00 4.65
C PHE A 144 -36.38 -12.62 5.62
N ASP A 145 -35.16 -12.98 5.24
CA ASP A 145 -33.98 -12.83 6.10
C ASP A 145 -33.72 -11.36 6.50
N GLU A 146 -34.01 -10.41 5.60
CA GLU A 146 -33.81 -8.98 5.85
C GLU A 146 -34.76 -8.39 6.93
N GLU A 147 -35.80 -9.11 7.36
CA GLU A 147 -36.63 -8.72 8.52
C GLU A 147 -35.95 -9.06 9.86
N CYS A 148 -34.99 -10.00 9.85
CA CYS A 148 -34.27 -10.45 11.04
C CYS A 148 -33.06 -9.57 11.39
N GLY A 149 -32.49 -8.90 10.40
CA GLY A 149 -31.32 -8.05 10.56
C GLY A 149 -30.62 -7.76 9.23
N GLU A 150 -29.55 -6.98 9.30
CA GLU A 150 -28.63 -6.79 8.18
C GLU A 150 -27.38 -7.63 8.44
N ASP A 151 -27.02 -8.49 7.48
CA ASP A 151 -25.76 -9.23 7.53
C ASP A 151 -24.59 -8.27 7.47
N GLY A 152 -23.52 -8.59 8.19
CA GLY A 152 -22.35 -7.73 8.14
C GLY A 152 -21.25 -8.05 9.13
N PHE A 153 -20.17 -7.28 9.00
CA PHE A 153 -19.07 -7.33 9.92
C PHE A 153 -19.40 -6.60 11.22
N THR A 154 -19.05 -7.23 12.33
CA THR A 154 -19.26 -6.72 13.68
C THR A 154 -17.96 -6.79 14.48
N GLY A 155 -17.88 -6.03 15.58
CA GLY A 155 -16.70 -5.98 16.42
C GLY A 155 -15.50 -5.25 15.78
N GLU A 156 -14.37 -5.29 16.48
CA GLU A 156 -13.09 -4.76 16.00
C GLU A 156 -12.33 -5.84 15.21
N LEU A 157 -11.41 -5.42 14.35
CA LEU A 157 -10.48 -6.33 13.68
C LEU A 157 -9.61 -7.04 14.73
N PHE A 158 -9.32 -8.32 14.53
CA PHE A 158 -8.44 -9.09 15.41
C PHE A 158 -7.64 -10.14 14.64
N CYS A 159 -6.56 -10.60 15.23
CA CYS A 159 -5.66 -11.55 14.60
C CYS A 159 -6.08 -13.00 14.85
N THR A 160 -6.18 -13.79 13.79
CA THR A 160 -6.34 -15.24 13.89
C THR A 160 -5.18 -15.91 13.16
N GLY A 161 -4.21 -16.39 13.92
CA GLY A 161 -2.94 -16.84 13.33
C GLY A 161 -2.11 -15.63 12.94
N GLU A 162 -1.62 -15.61 11.69
CA GLU A 162 -0.80 -14.52 11.13
C GLU A 162 -1.68 -13.46 10.46
N ASP A 163 -2.98 -13.70 10.26
CA ASP A 163 -3.85 -12.88 9.41
C ASP A 163 -4.86 -12.03 10.22
N VAL A 164 -5.32 -10.93 9.60
CA VAL A 164 -6.38 -10.07 10.15
C VAL A 164 -7.75 -10.65 9.81
N THR A 165 -8.58 -10.82 10.82
CA THR A 165 -9.92 -11.41 10.73
C THR A 165 -10.96 -10.55 11.46
N GLN A 166 -12.24 -10.73 11.13
CA GLN A 166 -13.35 -10.05 11.78
C GLN A 166 -14.55 -10.98 11.92
N GLU A 167 -15.40 -10.73 12.93
CA GLU A 167 -16.67 -11.44 13.09
C GLU A 167 -17.67 -10.97 12.03
N PHE A 168 -18.28 -11.90 11.32
CA PHE A 168 -19.38 -11.66 10.40
C PHE A 168 -20.64 -12.31 10.97
N ILE A 169 -21.71 -11.53 11.13
CA ILE A 169 -23.02 -12.03 11.56
C ILE A 169 -23.94 -12.18 10.35
N ASP A 170 -24.56 -13.34 10.24
CA ASP A 170 -25.53 -13.71 9.21
C ASP A 170 -26.89 -13.94 9.89
N PHE A 171 -27.93 -13.24 9.43
CA PHE A 171 -29.29 -13.34 9.95
C PHE A 171 -30.15 -14.17 9.00
N THR A 172 -30.75 -15.23 9.53
CA THR A 172 -31.60 -16.13 8.75
C THR A 172 -32.98 -16.29 9.39
N CYS A 173 -34.01 -16.18 8.57
CA CYS A 173 -35.38 -16.46 8.93
C CYS A 173 -35.66 -17.96 8.77
N GLN A 174 -35.91 -18.66 9.88
CA GLN A 174 -36.39 -20.03 9.83
C GLN A 174 -37.92 -20.04 9.71
N ASN A 175 -38.46 -20.90 8.84
CA ASN A 175 -39.89 -21.01 8.54
C ASN A 175 -40.56 -19.67 8.12
N PRO A 176 -40.04 -18.99 7.08
CA PRO A 176 -40.53 -17.67 6.66
C PRO A 176 -42.02 -17.65 6.31
N GLY A 177 -42.73 -16.63 6.78
CA GLY A 177 -44.14 -16.39 6.47
C GLY A 177 -45.11 -17.34 7.18
N THR A 178 -44.68 -17.95 8.29
CA THR A 178 -45.48 -18.87 9.10
C THR A 178 -45.51 -18.44 10.56
N GLU A 179 -46.47 -18.95 11.32
CA GLU A 179 -46.61 -18.72 12.77
C GLU A 179 -45.41 -19.28 13.57
N ASP A 180 -44.67 -20.25 12.99
CA ASP A 180 -43.44 -20.82 13.54
C ASP A 180 -42.18 -20.09 13.03
N SER A 181 -42.32 -18.91 12.42
CA SER A 181 -41.18 -18.14 11.92
C SER A 181 -40.32 -17.67 13.09
N VAL A 182 -39.01 -17.89 13.03
CA VAL A 182 -38.07 -17.44 14.07
C VAL A 182 -36.80 -16.90 13.42
N CYS A 183 -36.36 -15.73 13.87
CA CYS A 183 -35.09 -15.16 13.46
C CYS A 183 -33.92 -15.82 14.19
N ASN A 184 -32.97 -16.35 13.43
CA ASN A 184 -31.70 -16.85 13.96
C ASN A 184 -30.55 -16.00 13.42
N ASN A 185 -29.45 -15.99 14.17
CA ASN A 185 -28.18 -15.49 13.68
C ASN A 185 -27.07 -16.49 13.91
N GLU A 186 -26.09 -16.48 13.02
CA GLU A 186 -24.84 -17.22 13.15
C GLU A 186 -23.69 -16.23 13.01
N THR A 187 -22.65 -16.37 13.83
CA THR A 187 -21.45 -15.54 13.76
C THR A 187 -20.28 -16.40 13.34
N THR A 188 -19.65 -16.06 12.21
CA THR A 188 -18.42 -16.69 11.72
C THR A 188 -17.26 -15.71 11.83
N VAL A 189 -16.04 -16.24 11.81
CA VAL A 189 -14.83 -15.41 11.71
C VAL A 189 -14.37 -15.47 10.26
N GLU A 190 -14.40 -14.33 9.60
CA GLU A 190 -14.02 -14.18 8.21
C GLU A 190 -12.64 -13.52 8.08
N LEU A 191 -11.89 -13.93 7.07
CA LEU A 191 -10.59 -13.36 6.74
C LEU A 191 -10.75 -12.00 6.05
N ILE A 192 -10.11 -10.97 6.60
CA ILE A 192 -10.15 -9.60 6.05
C ILE A 192 -8.89 -9.30 5.24
N GLU A 193 -7.73 -9.59 5.80
CA GLU A 193 -6.42 -9.32 5.17
C GLU A 193 -5.45 -10.46 5.49
N GLU A 194 -4.84 -11.02 4.45
CA GLU A 194 -3.73 -11.97 4.60
C GLU A 194 -2.43 -11.19 4.88
N CYS A 195 -1.78 -11.46 6.01
CA CYS A 195 -0.51 -10.81 6.35
C CYS A 195 0.66 -11.66 5.87
N SER A 196 1.71 -11.00 5.39
CA SER A 196 2.90 -11.70 4.89
C SER A 196 3.84 -12.21 6.00
N PHE A 197 3.68 -11.71 7.22
CA PHE A 197 4.56 -12.03 8.34
C PHE A 197 3.77 -12.33 9.62
N ASP A 198 3.11 -11.33 10.20
CA ASP A 198 2.35 -11.50 11.44
C ASP A 198 1.25 -10.45 11.56
N CYS A 199 0.38 -10.62 12.55
CA CYS A 199 -0.69 -9.69 12.89
C CYS A 199 -0.64 -9.36 14.39
N SER A 200 -0.83 -8.09 14.75
CA SER A 200 -1.08 -7.68 16.13
C SER A 200 -2.17 -6.63 16.20
N GLU A 201 -3.02 -6.74 17.23
CA GLU A 201 -4.11 -5.79 17.51
C GLU A 201 -5.04 -5.52 16.31
N GLY A 202 -5.20 -6.51 15.42
CA GLY A 202 -6.07 -6.40 14.24
C GLY A 202 -5.43 -5.67 13.06
N GLU A 203 -4.11 -5.46 13.08
CA GLU A 203 -3.34 -4.90 11.99
C GLU A 203 -2.18 -5.83 11.61
N CYS A 204 -1.90 -5.92 10.31
CA CYS A 204 -0.73 -6.64 9.84
C CYS A 204 0.55 -5.92 10.27
N ILE A 205 1.51 -6.67 10.81
CA ILE A 205 2.86 -6.18 11.14
C ILE A 205 3.82 -6.74 10.10
N GLY A 206 4.70 -5.87 9.59
CA GLY A 206 5.79 -6.32 8.73
C GLY A 206 6.97 -6.90 9.50
N GLU A 207 7.89 -7.55 8.80
CA GLU A 207 9.02 -8.29 9.40
C GLU A 207 9.94 -7.40 10.26
N CYS A 208 10.02 -6.09 9.97
CA CYS A 208 10.93 -5.18 10.64
C CYS A 208 10.42 -3.73 10.75
N GLU A 209 10.85 -3.02 11.79
CA GLU A 209 10.63 -1.57 11.94
C GLU A 209 11.93 -0.78 11.73
N THR A 210 13.07 -1.43 11.97
CA THR A 210 14.40 -0.85 11.86
C THR A 210 15.36 -1.88 11.27
N ASN A 211 16.48 -1.41 10.71
CA ASN A 211 17.54 -2.30 10.22
C ASN A 211 18.09 -3.24 11.31
N GLN A 212 17.99 -2.83 12.58
CA GLN A 212 18.47 -3.63 13.69
C GLN A 212 17.62 -4.88 13.95
N ASP A 213 16.34 -4.86 13.54
CA ASP A 213 15.45 -6.02 13.65
C ASP A 213 15.85 -7.10 12.65
N CYS A 214 16.40 -6.70 11.50
CA CYS A 214 16.90 -7.60 10.47
C CYS A 214 18.24 -8.25 10.82
N GLY A 215 19.08 -7.57 11.58
CA GLY A 215 20.41 -8.05 11.91
C GLY A 215 21.33 -6.95 12.42
N THR A 216 22.61 -7.30 12.58
CA THR A 216 23.66 -6.33 12.94
C THR A 216 24.70 -6.31 11.84
N ASP A 217 24.92 -5.14 11.25
CA ASP A 217 25.94 -4.94 10.23
C ASP A 217 27.31 -5.32 10.77
N GLY A 218 28.11 -6.02 9.97
CA GLY A 218 29.41 -6.45 10.45
C GLY A 218 30.25 -7.25 9.47
N PRO A 219 31.51 -7.51 9.84
CA PRO A 219 32.38 -8.36 9.06
C PRO A 219 31.91 -9.81 9.14
N VAL A 220 31.85 -10.46 7.98
CA VAL A 220 31.49 -11.86 7.84
C VAL A 220 32.58 -12.62 7.10
N GLY A 221 32.76 -13.89 7.45
CA GLY A 221 33.78 -14.73 6.84
C GLY A 221 35.22 -14.41 7.29
N GLU A 222 36.16 -15.14 6.70
CA GLU A 222 37.59 -14.94 6.91
C GLU A 222 38.12 -13.85 5.97
N LEU A 223 39.22 -13.21 6.38
CA LEU A 223 39.97 -12.31 5.51
C LEU A 223 40.43 -13.07 4.26
N PHE A 224 40.36 -12.41 3.10
CA PHE A 224 40.77 -13.00 1.83
C PHE A 224 41.58 -12.00 1.01
N CYS A 225 42.25 -12.48 -0.03
CA CYS A 225 43.04 -11.62 -0.90
C CYS A 225 42.27 -11.27 -2.16
N SER A 226 42.25 -9.98 -2.51
CA SER A 226 41.88 -9.52 -3.85
C SER A 226 43.01 -8.70 -4.40
N ASP A 227 43.53 -9.12 -5.54
CA ASP A 227 44.77 -8.58 -6.10
C ASP A 227 45.92 -8.67 -5.09
N LYS A 228 46.45 -7.53 -4.63
CA LYS A 228 47.54 -7.46 -3.65
C LYS A 228 47.08 -7.09 -2.25
N ASP A 229 45.80 -6.75 -2.06
CA ASP A 229 45.29 -6.23 -0.80
C ASP A 229 44.43 -7.27 -0.06
N VAL A 230 44.41 -7.17 1.27
CA VAL A 230 43.55 -7.98 2.13
C VAL A 230 42.15 -7.35 2.15
N MET A 231 41.16 -8.15 1.83
CA MET A 231 39.74 -7.82 1.83
C MET A 231 39.01 -8.49 3.00
N GLN A 232 37.96 -7.83 3.48
CA GLN A 232 36.97 -8.36 4.40
C GLN A 232 35.58 -8.14 3.81
N SER A 233 34.77 -9.19 3.74
CA SER A 233 33.35 -9.04 3.39
C SER A 233 32.58 -8.46 4.58
N PHE A 234 31.78 -7.45 4.33
CA PHE A 234 30.82 -6.88 5.27
C PHE A 234 29.40 -7.22 4.82
N GLU A 235 28.60 -7.72 5.74
CA GLU A 235 27.16 -7.89 5.52
C GLU A 235 26.42 -6.70 6.13
N ILE A 236 25.55 -6.09 5.33
CA ILE A 236 24.71 -4.96 5.72
C ILE A 236 23.26 -5.39 5.65
N PHE A 237 22.53 -5.19 6.75
CA PHE A 237 21.11 -5.51 6.85
C PHE A 237 20.27 -4.24 6.64
N THR A 238 19.23 -4.35 5.82
CA THR A 238 18.31 -3.27 5.52
C THR A 238 16.88 -3.73 5.75
N CYS A 239 16.14 -2.94 6.52
CA CYS A 239 14.70 -3.06 6.61
C CYS A 239 14.06 -2.25 5.48
N ASN A 240 13.42 -2.94 4.55
CA ASN A 240 12.70 -2.31 3.44
C ASN A 240 11.27 -2.03 3.87
N ASP A 241 10.70 -0.91 3.41
CA ASP A 241 9.34 -0.47 3.77
C ASP A 241 9.06 -0.46 5.28
N ALA A 242 10.07 -0.07 6.06
CA ALA A 242 10.10 -0.07 7.51
C ALA A 242 8.85 0.54 8.17
N GLY A 243 8.28 -0.18 9.14
CA GLY A 243 7.09 0.26 9.88
C GLY A 243 5.78 0.15 9.08
N THR A 244 5.78 -0.60 7.98
CA THR A 244 4.56 -0.95 7.24
C THR A 244 4.27 -2.44 7.38
N PRO A 245 3.01 -2.88 7.13
CA PRO A 245 2.64 -4.29 7.05
C PRO A 245 3.46 -5.14 6.06
N ASN A 246 4.07 -4.48 5.06
CA ASN A 246 4.83 -5.13 4.00
C ASN A 246 6.35 -5.02 4.22
N SER A 247 6.79 -4.58 5.41
CA SER A 247 8.22 -4.47 5.65
C SER A 247 8.90 -5.83 5.60
N TYR A 248 10.09 -5.87 5.01
CA TYR A 248 10.88 -7.10 4.88
C TYR A 248 12.37 -6.83 4.97
N CYS A 249 13.11 -7.82 5.46
CA CYS A 249 14.55 -7.74 5.64
C CYS A 249 15.30 -8.16 4.38
N SER A 250 16.30 -7.37 4.00
CA SER A 250 17.27 -7.75 2.98
C SER A 250 18.69 -7.58 3.51
N SER A 251 19.64 -8.35 2.96
CA SER A 251 21.06 -8.15 3.21
C SER A 251 21.85 -8.03 1.92
N GLU A 252 22.95 -7.28 1.98
CA GLU A 252 23.93 -7.18 0.90
C GLU A 252 25.35 -7.40 1.42
N LEU A 253 26.19 -8.01 0.58
CA LEU A 253 27.61 -8.23 0.87
C LEU A 253 28.45 -7.19 0.12
N LEU A 254 29.27 -6.48 0.89
CA LEU A 254 30.21 -5.47 0.41
C LEU A 254 31.62 -5.85 0.83
N ASP A 255 32.48 -6.09 -0.15
CA ASP A 255 33.89 -6.33 0.09
C ASP A 255 34.61 -5.01 0.30
N GLN A 256 35.28 -4.87 1.44
CA GLN A 256 36.05 -3.70 1.81
C GLN A 256 37.52 -4.06 2.00
N ILE A 257 38.42 -3.15 1.61
CA ILE A 257 39.86 -3.31 1.88
C ILE A 257 40.06 -3.21 3.39
N SER A 258 40.54 -4.30 3.99
CA SER A 258 40.93 -4.36 5.40
C SER A 258 42.36 -3.83 5.57
N GLU A 259 43.26 -4.26 4.70
CA GLU A 259 44.68 -3.88 4.75
C GLU A 259 45.25 -3.82 3.33
N THR A 260 46.01 -2.77 3.05
CA THR A 260 46.74 -2.65 1.78
C THR A 260 48.14 -3.22 1.92
N CYS A 261 48.51 -4.22 1.14
CA CYS A 261 49.85 -4.81 1.23
C CYS A 261 50.84 -4.07 0.34
N GLU A 262 52.10 -4.06 0.74
CA GLU A 262 53.19 -3.52 -0.08
C GLU A 262 53.41 -4.41 -1.31
N ASP A 263 53.71 -5.69 -1.08
CA ASP A 263 54.05 -6.67 -2.11
C ASP A 263 52.85 -7.52 -2.54
N LEU A 264 52.45 -8.48 -1.71
CA LEU A 264 51.41 -9.44 -2.06
C LEU A 264 50.57 -9.87 -0.85
N CYS A 265 49.38 -10.38 -1.15
CA CYS A 265 48.49 -10.99 -0.18
C CYS A 265 48.38 -12.49 -0.45
N ILE A 266 48.59 -13.32 0.58
CA ILE A 266 48.33 -14.77 0.52
C ILE A 266 47.50 -15.17 1.74
N GLY A 267 46.39 -15.88 1.49
CA GLY A 267 45.56 -16.46 2.55
C GLY A 267 44.95 -15.43 3.52
N GLY A 268 44.65 -14.21 3.03
CA GLY A 268 44.07 -13.15 3.84
C GLY A 268 45.06 -12.40 4.73
N SER A 269 46.36 -12.50 4.44
CA SER A 269 47.42 -11.77 5.14
C SER A 269 48.37 -11.14 4.14
N CYS A 270 48.89 -9.96 4.48
CA CYS A 270 50.03 -9.39 3.79
C CYS A 270 51.27 -10.25 4.06
N VAL A 271 52.05 -10.46 2.99
CA VAL A 271 53.29 -11.20 3.05
C VAL A 271 54.34 -10.39 2.30
N ASP A 272 55.45 -10.16 2.99
CA ASP A 272 56.58 -9.41 2.46
C ASP A 272 57.41 -10.32 1.54
N VAL A 273 57.87 -9.78 0.42
CA VAL A 273 58.79 -10.46 -0.50
C VAL A 273 60.12 -9.73 -0.44
N GLU A 274 61.18 -10.46 -0.07
CA GLU A 274 62.53 -9.89 0.01
C GLU A 274 63.06 -9.51 -1.38
N CYS A 275 62.80 -10.32 -2.42
CA CYS A 275 63.27 -10.04 -3.77
C CYS A 275 62.39 -10.66 -4.88
N PHE A 276 62.26 -9.95 -6.00
CA PHE A 276 61.58 -10.40 -7.22
C PHE A 276 62.56 -10.78 -8.33
N ASP A 277 63.76 -10.21 -8.31
CA ASP A 277 64.88 -10.61 -9.16
C ASP A 277 66.23 -10.31 -8.49
N ASN A 278 67.32 -10.62 -9.19
CA ASN A 278 68.67 -10.43 -8.66
C ASN A 278 69.06 -8.95 -8.51
N GLU A 279 68.41 -8.02 -9.22
CA GLU A 279 68.70 -6.59 -9.11
C GLU A 279 68.23 -6.04 -7.76
N ASP A 280 67.18 -6.62 -7.18
CA ASP A 280 66.72 -6.29 -5.82
C ASP A 280 67.75 -6.63 -4.73
N CYS A 281 68.66 -7.57 -5.00
CA CYS A 281 69.70 -8.02 -4.09
C CYS A 281 71.05 -7.29 -4.24
N ASP A 282 71.17 -6.36 -5.20
CA ASP A 282 72.42 -5.65 -5.53
C ASP A 282 72.94 -4.85 -4.33
N ASP A 283 74.04 -5.30 -3.71
CA ASP A 283 74.70 -4.59 -2.61
C ASP A 283 75.73 -3.55 -3.10
N SER A 284 75.73 -3.27 -4.40
CA SER A 284 76.64 -2.40 -5.11
C SER A 284 78.11 -2.84 -5.05
N ASN A 285 78.39 -4.08 -4.65
CA ASN A 285 79.71 -4.67 -4.73
C ASN A 285 79.84 -5.53 -6.01
N PRO A 286 80.66 -5.12 -6.99
CA PRO A 286 80.80 -5.90 -8.21
C PRO A 286 81.56 -7.24 -8.00
N GLU A 287 82.25 -7.41 -6.87
CA GLU A 287 82.99 -8.65 -6.54
C GLU A 287 82.08 -9.76 -6.00
N THR A 288 80.78 -9.52 -5.86
CA THR A 288 79.77 -10.50 -5.46
C THR A 288 78.82 -10.83 -6.60
N GLU A 289 78.40 -12.08 -6.67
CA GLU A 289 77.25 -12.52 -7.45
C GLU A 289 76.01 -12.41 -6.55
N ASP A 290 75.15 -11.46 -6.87
CA ASP A 290 73.92 -11.19 -6.13
C ASP A 290 72.79 -12.06 -6.69
N ILE A 291 72.25 -12.94 -5.85
CA ILE A 291 71.25 -13.93 -6.24
C ILE A 291 70.03 -13.77 -5.35
N CYS A 292 68.89 -13.58 -5.99
CA CYS A 292 67.59 -13.73 -5.36
C CYS A 292 67.18 -15.21 -5.39
N HIS A 293 67.03 -15.81 -4.22
CA HIS A 293 66.48 -17.15 -4.11
C HIS A 293 64.96 -17.10 -3.99
N SER A 294 64.27 -18.00 -4.70
CA SER A 294 62.79 -18.10 -4.69
C SER A 294 62.07 -16.77 -5.00
N PRO A 295 62.41 -16.09 -6.11
CA PRO A 295 61.89 -14.75 -6.42
C PRO A 295 60.35 -14.70 -6.45
N GLY A 296 59.79 -13.67 -5.82
CA GLY A 296 58.34 -13.45 -5.78
C GLY A 296 57.58 -14.40 -4.84
N LEU A 297 58.28 -15.14 -3.97
CA LEU A 297 57.67 -16.00 -2.96
C LEU A 297 57.92 -15.45 -1.53
N PRO A 298 57.05 -15.77 -0.56
CA PRO A 298 57.24 -15.43 0.85
C PRO A 298 58.57 -15.88 1.46
N GLU A 299 59.12 -16.98 0.96
CA GLU A 299 60.42 -17.53 1.39
C GLU A 299 61.61 -16.97 0.62
N SER A 300 61.42 -15.90 -0.16
CA SER A 300 62.51 -15.27 -0.89
C SER A 300 63.59 -14.76 0.07
N PHE A 301 64.85 -14.84 -0.36
CA PHE A 301 65.99 -14.25 0.36
C PHE A 301 67.14 -13.95 -0.60
N CYS A 302 67.87 -12.89 -0.30
CA CYS A 302 69.07 -12.49 -1.04
C CYS A 302 70.33 -13.17 -0.51
N THR A 303 71.23 -13.55 -1.41
CA THR A 303 72.61 -13.94 -1.10
C THR A 303 73.57 -13.25 -2.02
N ASN A 304 74.69 -12.79 -1.48
CA ASN A 304 75.76 -12.14 -2.23
C ASN A 304 77.03 -12.99 -2.05
N GLU A 305 77.29 -13.88 -3.01
CA GLU A 305 78.43 -14.81 -2.94
C GLU A 305 79.66 -14.18 -3.60
N PRO A 306 80.86 -14.23 -3.00
CA PRO A 306 82.07 -13.72 -3.63
C PRO A 306 82.38 -14.46 -4.94
N ILE A 307 82.67 -13.72 -6.00
CA ILE A 307 83.07 -14.27 -7.29
C ILE A 307 84.52 -14.77 -7.18
N GLU A 308 84.72 -16.09 -7.16
CA GLU A 308 86.04 -16.74 -7.01
C GLU A 308 87.03 -16.39 -8.13
N CYS A 309 86.54 -15.94 -9.29
CA CYS A 309 87.38 -15.37 -10.33
C CYS A 309 86.79 -14.08 -10.88
N PHE A 310 87.12 -12.95 -10.23
CA PHE A 310 86.63 -11.64 -10.62
C PHE A 310 87.57 -10.95 -11.62
N VAL A 311 88.87 -11.18 -11.52
CA VAL A 311 89.86 -10.80 -12.55
C VAL A 311 90.64 -12.02 -13.06
N ASP A 312 91.24 -11.92 -14.26
CA ASP A 312 92.05 -13.00 -14.87
C ASP A 312 93.15 -13.55 -13.94
N GLU A 313 93.61 -12.76 -12.96
CA GLU A 313 94.63 -13.15 -11.97
C GLU A 313 94.08 -14.09 -10.87
N ASP A 314 92.76 -14.11 -10.66
CA ASP A 314 92.07 -14.93 -9.65
C ASP A 314 91.71 -16.32 -10.19
N CYS A 315 91.55 -16.47 -11.51
CA CYS A 315 91.20 -17.73 -12.21
C CYS A 315 92.33 -18.80 -12.22
N GLY A 316 93.44 -18.54 -11.54
CA GLY A 316 94.64 -19.36 -11.59
C GLY A 316 95.62 -18.94 -12.67
N THR A 317 96.53 -19.84 -13.04
CA THR A 317 97.57 -19.56 -14.05
C THR A 317 97.35 -20.42 -15.28
N ASP A 318 97.48 -19.83 -16.46
CA ASP A 318 97.42 -20.56 -17.72
C ASP A 318 98.45 -21.72 -17.73
N GLY A 319 97.99 -22.94 -17.99
CA GLY A 319 98.82 -24.13 -17.98
C GLY A 319 98.17 -25.33 -18.67
N PHE A 320 98.98 -26.34 -19.00
CA PHE A 320 98.47 -27.59 -19.54
C PHE A 320 97.81 -28.41 -18.43
N ILE A 321 96.59 -28.88 -18.65
CA ILE A 321 95.86 -29.76 -17.74
C ILE A 321 96.03 -31.20 -18.21
N GLY A 322 96.55 -32.07 -17.35
CA GLY A 322 96.79 -33.50 -17.61
C GLY A 322 98.27 -33.87 -17.77
N ASP A 323 98.58 -35.15 -17.60
CA ASP A 323 99.95 -35.68 -17.75
C ASP A 323 100.37 -35.67 -19.24
N PRO A 324 101.64 -35.34 -19.56
CA PRO A 324 102.13 -35.38 -20.93
C PRO A 324 102.08 -36.82 -21.47
N PHE A 325 101.35 -36.99 -22.58
CA PHE A 325 101.25 -38.24 -23.34
C PHE A 325 102.61 -38.68 -23.92
#